data_AF-A0A5P8MU56-F1
#
_entry.id   AF-A0A5P8MU56-F1
#
_cell.length_a   1.000
_cell.length_b   1.000
_cell.length_c   1.000
_cell.angle_alpha   90.00
_cell.angle_beta   90.00
_cell.angle_gamma   90.00
#
_symmetry.space_group_name_H-M   'P 1'
#
loop_
_entity.id
_entity.type
_entity.pdbx_description
1 polymer ?
#
loop_
_entity_poly.entity_id
_entity_poly.type
_entity_poly.pdbx_seq_one_letter_code
_entity_poly.pdbx_strand_id
1 'polypeptide(L)'
;MTRAVLAGAALALGTFLALAATGPAGAYQFTGTFPGGDCRKMAASIPPSKLWYGHFTGRREASWNTDFIEGRTAEGCFRTQDECQNWLYQWRSEWQLNFWNDYCVKGWPPKTRPFGPRTEVPFGQ
;
A
#
# COMPACT_ATOMS: atom_id res chain seq x y z
N MET A 1 69.35 -7.85 1.42
CA MET A 1 68.18 -8.02 0.53
C MET A 1 68.03 -9.53 0.38
N THR A 2 67.04 -10.25 0.92
CA THR A 2 65.59 -10.04 0.87
C THR A 2 64.96 -10.96 1.95
N ARG A 3 64.05 -10.45 2.78
CA ARG A 3 63.23 -11.29 3.69
C ARG A 3 61.97 -11.71 2.94
N ALA A 4 61.77 -13.02 2.74
CA ALA A 4 60.49 -13.56 2.29
C ALA A 4 59.59 -13.77 3.52
N VAL A 5 58.45 -13.09 3.54
CA VAL A 5 57.43 -13.21 4.59
C VAL A 5 56.51 -14.37 4.23
N LEU A 6 56.49 -15.40 5.08
CA LEU A 6 55.41 -16.37 5.18
C LEU A 6 54.28 -15.79 6.05
N ALA A 7 53.09 -16.35 5.84
CA ALA A 7 51.89 -16.29 6.68
C ALA A 7 50.80 -15.31 6.26
N GLY A 8 49.62 -15.87 6.01
CA GLY A 8 48.39 -15.11 5.83
C GLY A 8 47.20 -15.95 5.35
N ALA A 9 47.07 -17.18 5.82
CA ALA A 9 45.84 -17.96 5.66
C ALA A 9 44.79 -17.47 6.66
N ALA A 10 43.89 -16.59 6.25
CA ALA A 10 42.60 -16.35 6.88
C ALA A 10 41.82 -15.38 6.00
N LEU A 11 40.59 -15.75 5.64
CA LEU A 11 39.43 -14.92 5.25
C LEU A 11 38.61 -15.66 4.18
N ALA A 12 37.98 -16.76 4.58
CA ALA A 12 36.91 -17.40 3.81
C ALA A 12 35.73 -17.71 4.74
N LEU A 13 35.22 -16.69 5.42
CA LEU A 13 33.93 -16.75 6.10
C LEU A 13 33.24 -15.40 5.96
N GLY A 14 32.12 -15.41 5.25
CA GLY A 14 31.10 -14.37 5.41
C GLY A 14 30.82 -13.53 4.18
N THR A 15 30.18 -14.12 3.17
CA THR A 15 29.26 -13.38 2.29
C THR A 15 28.18 -14.33 1.76
N PHE A 16 27.34 -14.86 2.65
CA PHE A 16 25.99 -15.29 2.28
C PHE A 16 25.07 -14.07 2.39
N LEU A 17 25.27 -13.09 1.49
CA LEU A 17 24.26 -12.08 1.20
C LEU A 17 23.17 -12.80 0.41
N ALA A 18 22.14 -13.24 1.11
CA ALA A 18 20.92 -13.71 0.49
C ALA A 18 20.42 -12.61 -0.46
N LEU A 19 20.50 -12.86 -1.77
CA LEU A 19 19.74 -12.14 -2.77
C LEU A 19 18.26 -12.33 -2.39
N ALA A 20 17.70 -11.39 -1.64
CA ALA A 20 16.27 -11.20 -1.62
C ALA A 20 15.89 -10.90 -3.07
N ALA A 21 15.30 -11.87 -3.75
CA ALA A 21 14.80 -11.70 -5.09
C ALA A 21 13.72 -10.61 -5.07
N THR A 22 14.12 -9.36 -5.34
CA THR A 22 13.21 -8.30 -5.75
C THR A 22 12.79 -8.62 -7.17
N GLY A 23 11.91 -9.61 -7.30
CA GLY A 23 11.14 -9.79 -8.52
C GLY A 23 10.32 -8.53 -8.80
N PRO A 24 9.99 -8.23 -10.07
CA PRO A 24 9.15 -7.09 -10.39
C PRO A 24 7.85 -7.21 -9.59
N ALA A 25 7.51 -6.17 -8.83
CA ALA A 25 6.20 -6.09 -8.20
C ALA A 25 5.15 -6.22 -9.31
N GLY A 26 4.29 -7.25 -9.20
CA GLY A 26 3.23 -7.46 -10.18
C GLY A 26 2.32 -6.24 -10.24
N ALA A 27 2.03 -5.74 -11.44
CA ALA A 27 1.08 -4.65 -11.61
C ALA A 27 -0.31 -5.12 -11.15
N TYR A 28 -1.05 -4.25 -10.46
CA TYR A 28 -2.45 -4.52 -10.15
C TYR A 28 -3.27 -4.52 -11.44
N GLN A 29 -4.18 -5.48 -11.56
CA GLN A 29 -5.15 -5.54 -12.66
C GLN A 29 -6.47 -4.93 -12.19
N PHE A 30 -7.08 -4.08 -13.02
CA PHE A 30 -8.42 -3.57 -12.73
C PHE A 30 -9.46 -4.67 -12.95
N THR A 31 -10.24 -4.95 -11.92
CA THR A 31 -11.27 -6.01 -11.91
C THR A 31 -12.68 -5.47 -11.68
N GLY A 32 -12.83 -4.17 -11.37
CA GLY A 32 -14.12 -3.58 -11.02
C GLY A 32 -14.72 -4.09 -9.70
N THR A 33 -13.92 -4.78 -8.87
CA THR A 33 -14.37 -5.37 -7.60
C THR A 33 -13.89 -4.50 -6.44
N PHE A 34 -14.82 -3.90 -5.69
CA PHE A 34 -14.50 -2.92 -4.63
C PHE A 34 -14.89 -3.28 -3.17
N PRO A 35 -15.18 -4.53 -2.77
CA PRO A 35 -15.49 -4.80 -1.37
C PRO A 35 -14.23 -4.65 -0.51
N GLY A 36 -14.26 -3.67 0.38
CA GLY A 36 -13.37 -3.64 1.54
C GLY A 36 -13.96 -4.52 2.66
N GLY A 37 -13.10 -5.05 3.54
CA GLY A 37 -13.58 -5.74 4.72
C GLY A 37 -14.28 -4.79 5.69
N ASP A 38 -15.30 -5.27 6.38
CA ASP A 38 -15.92 -4.53 7.49
C ASP A 38 -14.92 -4.45 8.65
N CYS A 39 -14.40 -3.25 8.88
CA CYS A 39 -13.37 -3.01 9.87
C CYS A 39 -13.75 -3.43 11.28
N ARG A 40 -15.01 -3.19 11.68
CA ARG A 40 -15.48 -3.53 13.04
C ARG A 40 -15.57 -5.04 13.21
N LYS A 41 -16.09 -5.75 12.20
CA LYS A 41 -16.15 -7.22 12.22
C LYS A 41 -14.76 -7.85 12.19
N MET A 42 -13.85 -7.32 11.38
CA MET A 42 -12.47 -7.82 11.33
C MET A 42 -11.74 -7.57 12.66
N ALA A 43 -11.88 -6.40 13.25
CA ALA A 43 -11.24 -6.05 14.53
C ALA A 43 -11.76 -6.88 15.72
N ALA A 44 -12.94 -7.51 15.61
CA ALA A 44 -13.44 -8.45 16.61
C ALA A 44 -12.61 -9.75 16.70
N SER A 45 -11.83 -10.09 15.66
CA SER A 45 -11.04 -11.33 15.59
C SER A 45 -9.56 -11.12 15.26
N ILE A 46 -9.20 -9.97 14.70
CA ILE A 46 -7.84 -9.63 14.32
C ILE A 46 -7.39 -8.45 15.19
N PRO A 47 -6.26 -8.54 15.91
CA PRO A 47 -5.74 -7.42 16.67
C PRO A 47 -5.63 -6.18 15.78
N PRO A 48 -6.11 -5.01 16.21
CA PRO A 48 -6.22 -3.89 15.28
C PRO A 48 -4.86 -3.40 14.73
N SER A 49 -3.76 -3.63 15.44
CA SER A 49 -2.39 -3.39 14.97
C SER A 49 -1.94 -4.28 13.80
N LYS A 50 -2.67 -5.35 13.52
CA LYS A 50 -2.46 -6.27 12.38
C LYS A 50 -3.41 -6.01 11.22
N LEU A 51 -4.30 -5.03 11.33
CA LEU A 51 -5.15 -4.60 10.23
C LEU A 51 -4.50 -3.47 9.45
N TRP A 52 -4.88 -3.36 8.19
CA TRP A 52 -4.67 -2.20 7.34
C TRP A 52 -6.01 -1.54 7.06
N TYR A 53 -6.08 -0.24 7.23
CA TYR A 53 -7.27 0.56 6.98
C TYR A 53 -7.07 1.38 5.70
N GLY A 54 -8.03 1.25 4.79
CA GLY A 54 -8.11 1.97 3.53
C GLY A 54 -9.13 3.11 3.60
N HIS A 55 -8.61 4.33 3.40
CA HIS A 55 -9.27 5.58 3.07
C HIS A 55 -9.50 5.77 1.57
N PHE A 56 -10.71 5.84 1.02
CA PHE A 56 -10.90 6.33 -0.36
C PHE A 56 -11.81 7.57 -0.40
N THR A 57 -11.34 8.59 -1.13
CA THR A 57 -12.17 9.71 -1.59
C THR A 57 -11.83 9.98 -3.05
N GLY A 58 -12.83 10.04 -3.90
CA GLY A 58 -12.64 10.42 -5.30
C GLY A 58 -13.93 10.80 -5.98
N ARG A 59 -13.81 11.16 -7.24
CA ARG A 59 -14.89 11.65 -8.08
C ARG A 59 -14.81 11.01 -9.45
N ARG A 60 -15.95 10.92 -10.14
CA ARG A 60 -15.99 10.55 -11.55
C ARG A 60 -17.07 11.32 -12.26
N GLU A 61 -16.93 11.40 -13.56
CA GLU A 61 -18.03 11.79 -14.42
C GLU A 61 -19.12 10.72 -14.38
N ALA A 62 -20.38 11.13 -14.33
CA ALA A 62 -21.50 10.21 -14.29
C ALA A 62 -21.65 9.54 -15.64
N SER A 63 -21.87 8.22 -15.64
CA SER A 63 -22.02 7.46 -16.89
C SER A 63 -23.23 7.88 -17.74
N TRP A 64 -24.16 8.62 -17.16
CA TRP A 64 -25.39 9.08 -17.80
C TRP A 64 -25.39 10.58 -18.15
N ASN A 65 -24.42 11.36 -17.67
CA ASN A 65 -24.31 12.78 -17.96
C ASN A 65 -22.88 13.29 -17.72
N THR A 66 -22.25 13.73 -18.81
CA THR A 66 -20.87 14.20 -18.81
C THR A 66 -20.65 15.51 -18.04
N ASP A 67 -21.72 16.28 -17.81
CA ASP A 67 -21.70 17.51 -17.03
C ASP A 67 -21.90 17.25 -15.52
N PHE A 68 -22.20 16.01 -15.13
CA PHE A 68 -22.43 15.65 -13.74
C PHE A 68 -21.24 14.90 -13.13
N ILE A 69 -20.72 15.42 -12.02
CA ILE A 69 -19.60 14.80 -11.30
C ILE A 69 -20.09 14.15 -10.02
N GLU A 70 -20.01 12.82 -9.97
CA GLU A 70 -20.30 12.01 -8.80
C GLU A 70 -19.13 12.05 -7.82
N GLY A 71 -19.42 12.07 -6.52
CA GLY A 71 -18.43 11.92 -5.45
C GLY A 71 -18.62 10.62 -4.68
N ARG A 72 -17.52 10.03 -4.21
CA ARG A 72 -17.55 8.84 -3.38
C ARG A 72 -16.53 8.93 -2.26
N THR A 73 -16.97 8.52 -1.07
CA THR A 73 -16.11 8.13 0.03
C THR A 73 -16.35 6.66 0.35
N ALA A 74 -15.29 5.89 0.53
CA ALA A 74 -15.36 4.50 0.93
C ALA A 74 -14.27 4.18 1.93
N GLU A 75 -14.53 3.18 2.76
CA GLU A 75 -13.57 2.70 3.76
C GLU A 75 -13.55 1.17 3.73
N GLY A 76 -12.39 0.59 4.06
CA GLY A 76 -12.23 -0.86 4.11
C GLY A 76 -11.09 -1.27 5.03
N CYS A 77 -11.17 -2.49 5.56
CA CYS A 77 -10.05 -3.10 6.29
C CYS A 77 -9.53 -4.36 5.59
N PHE A 78 -8.23 -4.57 5.75
CA PHE A 78 -7.45 -5.57 5.05
C PHE A 78 -6.46 -6.22 6.01
N ARG A 79 -6.00 -7.43 5.66
CA ARG A 79 -5.00 -8.16 6.45
C ARG A 79 -3.59 -7.73 6.06
N THR A 80 -3.39 -7.27 4.83
CA THR A 80 -2.09 -6.86 4.30
C THR A 80 -2.12 -5.46 3.69
N GLN A 81 -0.93 -4.86 3.53
CA GLN A 81 -0.76 -3.60 2.83
C GLN A 81 -1.18 -3.74 1.36
N ASP A 82 -0.77 -4.84 0.71
CA ASP A 82 -1.03 -5.08 -0.70
C ASP A 82 -2.52 -5.23 -1.01
N GLU A 83 -3.28 -5.90 -0.14
CA GLU A 83 -4.75 -5.97 -0.26
C GLU A 83 -5.38 -4.57 -0.22
N CYS A 84 -4.91 -3.72 0.70
CA CYS A 84 -5.39 -2.36 0.83
C CYS A 84 -5.01 -1.50 -0.40
N GLN A 85 -3.76 -1.61 -0.87
CA GLN A 85 -3.28 -0.86 -2.03
C GLN A 85 -3.96 -1.31 -3.32
N ASN A 86 -4.19 -2.62 -3.49
CA ASN A 86 -4.98 -3.15 -4.59
C ASN A 86 -6.41 -2.58 -4.55
N TRP A 87 -7.06 -2.57 -3.38
CA TRP A 87 -8.40 -1.98 -3.22
C TRP A 87 -8.44 -0.49 -3.59
N LEU A 88 -7.45 0.30 -3.17
CA LEU A 88 -7.32 1.69 -3.60
C LEU A 88 -7.10 1.82 -5.11
N TYR A 89 -6.26 0.97 -5.67
CA TYR A 89 -6.02 0.94 -7.11
C TYR A 89 -7.32 0.69 -7.88
N GLN A 90 -8.16 -0.26 -7.41
CA GLN A 90 -9.48 -0.46 -8.01
C GLN A 90 -10.25 0.86 -7.97
N TRP A 91 -10.46 1.44 -6.78
CA TRP A 91 -11.25 2.67 -6.64
C TRP A 91 -10.73 3.81 -7.51
N ARG A 92 -9.41 4.04 -7.54
CA ARG A 92 -8.78 5.07 -8.36
C ARG A 92 -8.97 4.86 -9.86
N SER A 93 -8.99 3.60 -10.31
CA SER A 93 -9.19 3.27 -11.72
C SER A 93 -10.61 3.60 -12.19
N GLU A 94 -11.60 3.41 -11.32
CA GLU A 94 -13.01 3.70 -11.62
C GLU A 94 -13.41 5.16 -11.31
N TRP A 95 -12.78 5.80 -10.33
CA TRP A 95 -13.12 7.13 -9.83
C TRP A 95 -12.01 8.14 -10.09
N GLN A 96 -11.71 8.40 -11.35
CA GLN A 96 -10.45 8.97 -11.86
C GLN A 96 -10.13 10.41 -11.45
N LEU A 97 -11.05 11.13 -10.80
CA LEU A 97 -10.88 12.53 -10.47
C LEU A 97 -10.63 12.72 -8.98
N ASN A 98 -9.73 13.65 -8.65
CA ASN A 98 -9.71 14.33 -7.35
C ASN A 98 -9.45 13.43 -6.11
N PHE A 99 -8.28 12.76 -6.08
CA PHE A 99 -7.81 11.90 -4.99
C PHE A 99 -7.10 12.66 -3.87
N TRP A 100 -7.76 13.62 -3.23
CA TRP A 100 -7.09 14.47 -2.24
C TRP A 100 -6.80 13.80 -0.91
N ASN A 101 -7.45 12.68 -0.58
CA ASN A 101 -7.39 12.10 0.76
C ASN A 101 -7.52 10.57 0.78
N ASP A 102 -7.09 9.85 -0.25
CA ASP A 102 -7.04 8.39 -0.20
C ASP A 102 -5.71 7.87 0.33
N TYR A 103 -5.71 6.71 1.00
CA TYR A 103 -4.55 6.17 1.71
C TYR A 103 -4.80 4.78 2.27
N CYS A 104 -3.70 4.06 2.50
CA CYS A 104 -3.65 2.86 3.32
C CYS A 104 -2.75 3.12 4.51
N VAL A 105 -3.23 2.80 5.71
CA VAL A 105 -2.44 2.91 6.95
C VAL A 105 -2.58 1.66 7.79
N LYS A 106 -1.51 1.29 8.48
CA LYS A 106 -1.53 0.18 9.43
C LYS A 106 -2.24 0.60 10.70
N GLY A 107 -3.11 -0.25 11.22
CA GLY A 107 -3.90 -0.01 12.43
C GLY A 107 -5.34 0.36 12.13
N TRP A 108 -6.23 -0.08 13.02
CA TRP A 108 -7.62 0.38 13.07
C TRP A 108 -8.04 0.63 14.55
N PRO A 109 -8.86 1.64 14.87
CA PRO A 109 -9.19 2.78 14.03
C PRO A 109 -7.92 3.54 13.61
N PRO A 110 -7.92 4.20 12.43
CA PRO A 110 -6.81 5.04 12.04
C PRO A 110 -6.64 6.18 13.06
N LYS A 111 -5.40 6.59 13.33
CA LYS A 111 -5.16 7.80 14.11
C LYS A 111 -5.80 9.00 13.40
N THR A 112 -6.29 9.97 14.17
CA THR A 112 -6.68 11.27 13.63
C THR A 112 -5.49 11.88 12.91
N ARG A 113 -5.73 12.46 11.73
CA ARG A 113 -4.65 13.02 10.91
C ARG A 113 -4.78 14.53 10.76
N PRO A 114 -3.64 15.24 10.62
CA PRO A 114 -3.64 16.67 10.38
C PRO A 114 -4.38 17.03 9.09
N PHE A 115 -4.89 18.25 9.02
CA PHE A 115 -5.52 18.81 7.83
C PHE A 115 -4.48 19.01 6.70
N GLY A 116 -4.76 18.51 5.48
CA GLY A 116 -3.94 18.74 4.28
C GLY A 116 -4.19 17.72 3.15
N PRO A 117 -4.01 18.11 1.87
CA PRO A 117 -4.12 17.20 0.72
C PRO A 117 -2.93 16.23 0.67
N ARG A 118 -3.17 14.99 0.23
CA ARG A 118 -2.25 13.87 0.40
C ARG A 118 -1.86 13.16 -0.90
N THR A 119 -2.03 13.83 -2.05
CA THR A 119 -1.72 13.28 -3.39
C THR A 119 -0.26 12.86 -3.58
N GLU A 120 0.62 13.08 -2.60
CA GLU A 120 2.01 12.64 -2.58
C GLU A 120 2.27 11.66 -1.44
N VAL A 121 1.87 10.40 -1.57
CA VAL A 121 2.61 9.33 -0.90
C VAL A 121 3.38 8.61 -2.01
N PRO A 122 4.72 8.79 -2.10
CA PRO A 122 5.52 8.08 -3.08
C PRO A 122 5.33 6.58 -2.91
N PHE A 123 5.14 5.86 -4.01
CA PHE A 123 5.22 4.40 -4.02
C PHE A 123 6.51 3.97 -3.32
N GLY A 124 6.41 3.22 -2.21
CA GLY A 124 7.56 2.59 -1.55
C GLY A 124 8.04 3.18 -0.23
N GLN A 125 7.18 3.83 0.57
CA GLN A 125 7.43 4.05 2.01
C GLN A 125 6.55 3.15 2.89
#